data_AF-A0A2B0JAL4-F1
#
_entry.id   AF-A0A2B0JAL4-F1
#
_cell.length_a   1.000
_cell.length_b   1.000
_cell.length_c   1.000
_cell.angle_alpha   90.00
_cell.angle_beta   90.00
_cell.angle_gamma   90.00
#
_symmetry.space_group_name_H-M   'P 1'
#
loop_
_entity.id
_entity.type
_entity.pdbx_description
1 polymer ?
#
loop_
_entity_poly.entity_id
_entity_poly.type
_entity_poly.pdbx_seq_one_letter_code
_entity_poly.pdbx_strand_id
1 'polypeptide(L)'
;MDYSSLLIREVIDRVSKLRLLSVYNESIKSDLESTILPLYQQHFENKDVNEALRILKKDFLNRTKRRWLDAAIRDYEQKKPKKNKELIGEYKALTAYYKTNGKELFCKQFENVSSPEEVIDKRIGILREWSQEDSFFLTDYPYIHQKTKTQREKAIHTDISIIIGLTILDPSFQNGNHSIIESPFSTVENPFFSNSRAKLLVEQPLLEKEGKEYFLSTYNSEDGTDYELLIEKEYAEENGNKISDLDRFDYKVFLEIMSQRDELFATQKIINVKIGDLVKALYKTDSKRNYQMIEERITKMKHYSMTKVQHNKKIAYGIFDFVDITTMPNGTRIAEIHVNEVIYRDYIQRQTVRIYKNKVEKLSLDAAYHLLFVMQKERLICYETKSSYNVTRDYLYFSTRVRFRKRRKKENLVEIETALDELVEQKLAVQSYKRVGQVFQITFIPVGESEVKDLLAGDYEYAPLSIYQNVTSSIG
;
A
#
# COMPACT_ATOMS: atom_id res chain seq x y z
N MET A 1 -12.77 -9.06 -12.30
CA MET A 1 -13.56 -8.55 -11.15
C MET A 1 -14.58 -7.58 -11.71
N ASP A 2 -15.85 -7.70 -11.34
CA ASP A 2 -16.94 -6.80 -11.78
C ASP A 2 -16.74 -5.37 -11.23
N TYR A 3 -17.03 -4.34 -12.02
CA TYR A 3 -16.88 -2.92 -11.66
C TYR A 3 -17.65 -2.56 -10.40
N SER A 4 -18.85 -3.12 -10.24
CA SER A 4 -19.70 -2.91 -9.05
C SER A 4 -19.06 -3.49 -7.79
N SER A 5 -18.48 -4.69 -7.88
CA SER A 5 -17.78 -5.34 -6.77
C SER A 5 -16.53 -4.54 -6.35
N LEU A 6 -15.80 -4.03 -7.34
CA LEU A 6 -14.62 -3.19 -7.11
C LEU A 6 -14.98 -1.85 -6.45
N LEU A 7 -16.05 -1.20 -6.91
CA LEU A 7 -16.56 0.04 -6.34
C LEU A 7 -17.00 -0.16 -4.89
N ILE A 8 -17.81 -1.19 -4.63
CA ILE A 8 -18.29 -1.51 -3.27
C ILE A 8 -17.10 -1.65 -2.32
N ARG A 9 -16.08 -2.39 -2.75
CA ARG A 9 -14.87 -2.63 -1.96
C ARG A 9 -14.12 -1.34 -1.62
N GLU A 10 -13.84 -0.50 -2.61
CA GLU A 10 -13.12 0.75 -2.39
C GLU A 10 -13.91 1.70 -1.48
N VAL A 11 -15.25 1.70 -1.60
CA VAL A 11 -16.12 2.47 -0.70
C VAL A 11 -16.08 1.92 0.72
N ILE A 12 -16.08 0.59 0.92
CA ILE A 12 -15.91 -0.02 2.26
C ILE A 12 -14.58 0.41 2.89
N ASP A 13 -13.47 0.35 2.15
CA ASP A 13 -12.15 0.77 2.64
C ASP A 13 -12.16 2.24 3.10
N ARG A 14 -12.76 3.13 2.31
CA ARG A 14 -12.89 4.56 2.68
C ARG A 14 -13.77 4.76 3.91
N VAL A 15 -14.91 4.09 3.99
CA VAL A 15 -15.82 4.16 5.14
C VAL A 15 -15.12 3.65 6.41
N SER A 16 -14.30 2.61 6.30
CA SER A 16 -13.60 1.99 7.44
C SER A 16 -12.63 2.93 8.18
N LYS A 17 -12.15 3.97 7.49
CA LYS A 17 -11.20 4.96 8.01
C LYS A 17 -11.89 6.18 8.61
N LEU A 18 -13.23 6.20 8.63
CA LEU A 18 -14.03 7.34 9.04
C LEU A 18 -14.86 7.02 10.29
N ARG A 19 -15.20 8.06 11.05
CA ARG A 19 -16.15 7.98 12.17
C ARG A 19 -17.51 7.42 11.75
N LEU A 20 -17.86 7.58 10.47
CA LEU A 20 -19.04 6.99 9.84
C LEU A 20 -19.22 5.51 10.18
N LEU A 21 -18.14 4.70 10.20
CA LEU A 21 -18.24 3.27 10.50
C LEU A 21 -18.80 2.99 11.90
N SER A 22 -18.36 3.75 12.92
CA SER A 22 -18.85 3.55 14.28
C SER A 22 -20.34 3.89 14.38
N VAL A 23 -20.76 4.99 13.74
CA VAL A 23 -22.18 5.42 13.70
C VAL A 23 -23.05 4.44 12.91
N TYR A 24 -22.49 3.87 11.82
CA TYR A 24 -23.11 2.81 11.02
C TYR A 24 -23.41 1.60 11.90
N ASN A 25 -22.39 1.03 12.56
CA ASN A 25 -22.53 -0.19 13.37
C ASN A 25 -23.52 -0.03 14.55
N GLU A 26 -23.61 1.17 15.12
CA GLU A 26 -24.58 1.48 16.18
C GLU A 26 -26.02 1.59 15.68
N SER A 27 -26.22 2.03 14.42
CA SER A 27 -27.55 2.40 13.90
C SER A 27 -28.14 1.36 12.94
N ILE A 28 -27.29 0.72 12.15
CA ILE A 28 -27.62 -0.20 11.06
C ILE A 28 -26.92 -1.54 11.36
N LYS A 29 -27.71 -2.60 11.55
CA LYS A 29 -27.23 -3.96 11.86
C LYS A 29 -27.18 -4.84 10.61
N SER A 30 -26.82 -4.26 9.46
CA SER A 30 -26.64 -4.98 8.20
C SER A 30 -25.21 -4.87 7.73
N ASP A 31 -24.85 -5.66 6.73
CA ASP A 31 -23.55 -5.56 6.10
C ASP A 31 -23.44 -4.28 5.24
N LEU A 32 -22.27 -3.65 5.23
CA LEU A 32 -22.00 -2.43 4.47
C LEU A 32 -22.23 -2.64 2.98
N GLU A 33 -21.80 -3.78 2.45
CA GLU A 33 -22.00 -4.16 1.05
C GLU A 33 -23.48 -4.10 0.64
N SER A 34 -24.37 -4.61 1.51
CA SER A 34 -25.82 -4.58 1.29
C SER A 34 -26.43 -3.17 1.29
N THR A 35 -25.71 -2.17 1.83
CA THR A 35 -26.13 -0.76 1.83
C THR A 35 -25.56 0.01 0.64
N ILE A 36 -24.33 -0.30 0.22
CA ILE A 36 -23.60 0.47 -0.79
C ILE A 36 -24.20 0.25 -2.19
N LEU A 37 -24.48 -1.00 -2.57
CA LEU A 37 -24.98 -1.30 -3.92
C LEU A 37 -26.31 -0.60 -4.23
N PRO A 38 -27.34 -0.63 -3.35
CA PRO A 38 -28.58 0.10 -3.60
C PRO A 38 -28.38 1.61 -3.72
N LEU A 39 -27.47 2.20 -2.93
CA LEU A 39 -27.19 3.64 -3.01
C LEU A 39 -26.47 4.02 -4.30
N TYR A 40 -25.55 3.17 -4.78
CA TYR A 40 -24.93 3.33 -6.09
C TYR A 40 -25.98 3.29 -7.21
N GLN A 41 -26.83 2.26 -7.23
CA GLN A 41 -27.90 2.09 -8.22
C GLN A 41 -28.88 3.27 -8.19
N GLN A 42 -29.25 3.73 -6.99
CA GLN A 42 -30.17 4.83 -6.83
C GLN A 42 -29.60 6.16 -7.33
N HIS A 43 -28.33 6.46 -7.07
CA HIS A 43 -27.79 7.81 -7.25
C HIS A 43 -26.86 7.97 -8.45
N PHE A 44 -26.17 6.92 -8.90
CA PHE A 44 -25.06 7.03 -9.86
C PHE A 44 -25.18 6.10 -11.07
N GLU A 45 -25.88 4.98 -10.96
CA GLU A 45 -26.06 4.07 -12.10
C GLU A 45 -26.75 4.78 -13.27
N ASN A 46 -26.10 4.76 -14.45
CA ASN A 46 -26.55 5.42 -15.68
C ASN A 46 -26.79 6.94 -15.55
N LYS A 47 -26.12 7.61 -14.60
CA LYS A 47 -26.25 9.06 -14.33
C LYS A 47 -24.90 9.75 -14.42
N ASP A 48 -24.93 11.06 -14.70
CA ASP A 48 -23.73 11.89 -14.59
C ASP A 48 -23.29 12.00 -13.12
N VAL A 49 -22.10 11.50 -12.82
CA VAL A 49 -21.59 11.38 -11.45
C VAL A 49 -21.33 12.75 -10.82
N ASN A 50 -20.86 13.74 -11.61
CA ASN A 50 -20.58 15.07 -11.11
C ASN A 50 -21.86 15.80 -10.71
N GLU A 51 -22.89 15.73 -11.55
CA GLU A 51 -24.19 16.35 -11.27
C GLU A 51 -24.91 15.62 -10.12
N ALA A 52 -24.87 14.29 -10.07
CA ALA A 52 -25.42 13.52 -8.95
C ALA A 52 -24.76 13.89 -7.62
N LEU A 53 -23.43 14.01 -7.60
CA LEU A 53 -22.67 14.41 -6.41
C LEU A 53 -22.98 15.85 -6.01
N ARG A 54 -23.13 16.76 -6.96
CA ARG A 54 -23.52 18.16 -6.71
C ARG A 54 -24.89 18.23 -6.03
N ILE A 55 -25.87 17.46 -6.52
CA ILE A 55 -27.21 17.37 -5.94
C ILE A 55 -27.14 16.80 -4.52
N LEU A 56 -26.40 15.71 -4.30
CA LEU A 56 -26.20 15.09 -2.98
C LEU A 56 -25.62 16.08 -1.97
N LYS A 57 -24.55 16.80 -2.35
CA LYS A 57 -23.92 17.80 -1.48
C LYS A 57 -24.86 18.97 -1.17
N LYS A 58 -25.53 19.52 -2.17
CA LYS A 58 -26.39 20.70 -2.01
C LYS A 58 -27.67 20.38 -1.23
N ASP A 59 -28.41 19.37 -1.68
CA ASP A 59 -29.80 19.17 -1.27
C ASP A 59 -29.92 18.27 -0.03
N PHE A 60 -28.92 17.42 0.22
CA PHE A 60 -28.93 16.47 1.34
C PHE A 60 -27.92 16.86 2.41
N LEU A 61 -26.63 16.97 2.10
CA LEU A 61 -25.57 17.30 3.08
C LEU A 61 -25.74 18.73 3.62
N ASN A 62 -25.54 19.74 2.77
CA ASN A 62 -25.46 21.14 3.19
C ASN A 62 -26.79 21.66 3.73
N ARG A 63 -27.90 21.25 3.13
CA ARG A 63 -29.24 21.56 3.64
C ARG A 63 -29.49 20.95 5.02
N THR A 64 -29.05 19.72 5.26
CA THR A 64 -29.24 19.06 6.56
C THR A 64 -28.34 19.66 7.62
N LYS A 65 -27.07 19.97 7.28
CA LYS A 65 -26.13 20.69 8.16
C LYS A 65 -26.73 21.99 8.69
N ARG A 66 -27.20 22.86 7.78
CA ARG A 66 -27.87 24.13 8.14
C ARG A 66 -29.09 23.89 9.02
N ARG A 67 -29.98 22.97 8.63
CA ARG A 67 -31.19 22.67 9.41
C ARG A 67 -30.88 22.19 10.83
N TRP A 68 -29.85 21.37 11.02
CA TRP A 68 -29.47 20.87 12.33
C TRP A 68 -28.81 21.96 13.19
N LEU A 69 -27.92 22.76 12.61
CA LEU A 69 -27.33 23.94 13.25
C LEU A 69 -28.43 24.92 13.72
N ASP A 70 -29.31 25.34 12.81
CA ASP A 70 -30.36 26.32 13.10
C ASP A 70 -31.32 25.79 14.17
N ALA A 71 -31.63 24.49 14.14
CA ALA A 71 -32.48 23.88 15.15
C ALA A 71 -31.81 23.85 16.53
N ALA A 72 -30.52 23.49 16.60
CA ALA A 72 -29.78 23.44 17.85
C ALA A 72 -29.66 24.83 18.50
N ILE A 73 -29.26 25.84 17.71
CA ILE A 73 -29.11 27.22 18.17
C ILE A 73 -30.46 27.79 18.61
N ARG A 74 -31.49 27.71 17.76
CA ARG A 74 -32.82 28.23 18.08
C ARG A 74 -33.43 27.59 19.33
N ASP A 75 -33.25 26.29 19.52
CA ASP A 75 -33.79 25.61 20.70
C ASP A 75 -33.06 25.99 22.00
N TYR A 76 -31.78 26.33 21.90
CA TYR A 76 -31.00 26.92 23.00
C TYR A 76 -31.42 28.37 23.29
N GLU A 77 -31.48 29.24 22.28
CA GLU A 77 -31.86 30.65 22.41
C GLU A 77 -33.28 30.81 22.99
N GLN A 78 -34.22 29.99 22.53
CA GLN A 78 -35.60 29.98 23.05
C GLN A 78 -35.73 29.29 24.41
N LYS A 79 -34.63 28.77 24.98
CA LYS A 79 -34.56 28.04 26.25
C LYS A 79 -35.69 27.02 26.40
N LYS A 80 -35.95 26.22 25.37
CA LYS A 80 -37.15 25.37 25.32
C LYS A 80 -37.23 24.44 26.55
N PRO A 81 -38.26 24.60 27.41
CA PRO A 81 -38.26 23.96 28.72
C PRO A 81 -38.38 22.43 28.61
N LYS A 82 -39.18 21.93 27.66
CA LYS A 82 -39.43 20.50 27.45
C LYS A 82 -38.34 19.76 26.66
N LYS A 83 -37.39 20.47 26.04
CA LYS A 83 -36.33 19.84 25.23
C LYS A 83 -35.06 19.69 26.06
N ASN A 84 -34.49 18.49 26.08
CA ASN A 84 -33.26 18.17 26.82
C ASN A 84 -32.26 17.44 25.93
N LYS A 85 -31.98 18.01 24.76
CA LYS A 85 -31.09 17.44 23.75
C LYS A 85 -30.24 18.55 23.14
N GLU A 86 -29.07 18.18 22.63
CA GLU A 86 -28.11 19.02 21.94
C GLU A 86 -27.69 20.20 22.83
N LEU A 87 -27.50 21.39 22.26
CA LEU A 87 -27.03 22.58 23.01
C LEU A 87 -27.88 22.88 24.26
N ILE A 88 -29.22 22.80 24.17
CA ILE A 88 -30.08 23.09 25.32
C ILE A 88 -29.98 22.02 26.42
N GLY A 89 -29.72 20.77 26.06
CA GLY A 89 -29.50 19.69 27.02
C GLY A 89 -28.16 19.84 27.74
N GLU A 90 -27.10 20.11 26.97
CA GLU A 90 -25.76 20.38 27.52
C GLU A 90 -25.77 21.62 28.42
N TYR A 91 -26.41 22.71 27.99
CA TYR A 91 -26.55 23.92 28.81
C TYR A 91 -27.22 23.64 30.16
N LYS A 92 -28.30 22.85 30.18
CA LYS A 92 -28.99 22.47 31.42
C LYS A 92 -28.09 21.66 32.35
N ALA A 93 -27.34 20.70 31.79
CA ALA A 93 -26.38 19.90 32.56
C ALA A 93 -25.24 20.76 33.13
N LEU A 94 -24.66 21.63 32.32
CA LEU A 94 -23.61 22.58 32.74
C LEU A 94 -24.12 23.55 33.81
N THR A 95 -25.33 24.06 33.65
CA THR A 95 -25.97 24.95 34.64
C THR A 95 -26.18 24.24 35.97
N ALA A 96 -26.65 22.99 35.94
CA ALA A 96 -26.80 22.19 37.16
C ALA A 96 -25.44 21.94 37.83
N TYR A 97 -24.43 21.55 37.05
CA TYR A 97 -23.07 21.34 37.56
C TYR A 97 -22.47 22.62 38.17
N TYR A 98 -22.63 23.77 37.50
CA TYR A 98 -22.17 25.08 37.99
C TYR A 98 -22.84 25.46 39.31
N LYS A 99 -24.15 25.24 39.44
CA LYS A 99 -24.89 25.51 40.68
C LYS A 99 -24.45 24.62 41.84
N THR A 100 -24.16 23.34 41.57
CA THR A 100 -23.76 22.38 42.61
C THR A 100 -22.31 22.57 43.07
N ASN A 101 -21.39 22.85 42.14
CA ASN A 101 -19.94 22.82 42.41
C ASN A 101 -19.29 24.20 42.49
N GLY A 102 -20.01 25.26 42.09
CA GLY A 102 -19.49 26.63 42.11
C GLY A 102 -18.53 26.96 40.96
N LYS A 103 -18.23 28.26 40.83
CA LYS A 103 -17.48 28.83 39.71
C LYS A 103 -16.04 28.31 39.62
N GLU A 104 -15.34 28.19 40.76
CA GLU A 104 -13.92 27.83 40.76
C GLU A 104 -13.67 26.42 40.22
N LEU A 105 -14.49 25.46 40.66
CA LEU A 105 -14.39 24.08 40.18
C LEU A 105 -14.82 23.97 38.71
N PHE A 106 -15.85 24.73 38.32
CA PHE A 106 -16.28 24.83 36.92
C PHE A 106 -15.17 25.34 36.01
N CYS A 107 -14.51 26.45 36.36
CA CYS A 107 -13.42 27.01 35.58
C CYS A 107 -12.27 26.00 35.40
N LYS A 108 -11.90 25.27 36.46
CA LYS A 108 -10.85 24.23 36.39
C LYS A 108 -11.24 23.08 35.46
N GLN A 109 -12.51 22.66 35.49
CA GLN A 109 -13.00 21.52 34.71
C GLN A 109 -13.17 21.84 33.22
N PHE A 110 -13.52 23.07 32.86
CA PHE A 110 -13.86 23.47 31.49
C PHE A 110 -12.88 24.50 30.91
N GLU A 111 -11.57 24.27 31.06
CA GLU A 111 -10.51 25.03 30.38
C GLU A 111 -10.56 26.55 30.63
N ASN A 112 -10.70 26.96 31.89
CA ASN A 112 -10.78 28.36 32.35
C ASN A 112 -11.99 29.16 31.83
N VAL A 113 -13.05 28.48 31.39
CA VAL A 113 -14.31 29.12 31.00
C VAL A 113 -15.13 29.47 32.24
N SER A 114 -15.66 30.70 32.30
CA SER A 114 -16.24 31.28 33.53
C SER A 114 -17.74 31.02 33.71
N SER A 115 -18.43 30.54 32.68
CA SER A 115 -19.87 30.31 32.72
C SER A 115 -20.32 29.17 31.79
N PRO A 116 -21.46 28.51 32.08
CA PRO A 116 -22.12 27.59 31.15
C PRO A 116 -22.39 28.21 29.77
N GLU A 117 -22.76 29.49 29.71
CA GLU A 117 -23.03 30.23 28.49
C GLU A 117 -21.79 30.30 27.57
N GLU A 118 -20.63 30.65 28.12
CA GLU A 118 -19.38 30.73 27.35
C GLU A 118 -18.97 29.35 26.78
N VAL A 119 -19.25 28.26 27.49
CA VAL A 119 -19.02 26.89 26.97
C VAL A 119 -19.93 26.64 25.76
N ILE A 120 -21.21 27.01 25.86
CA ILE A 120 -22.15 26.85 24.74
C ILE A 120 -21.77 27.71 23.55
N ASP A 121 -21.28 28.93 23.76
CA ASP A 121 -20.80 29.79 22.66
C ASP A 121 -19.62 29.15 21.91
N LYS A 122 -18.67 28.54 22.64
CA LYS A 122 -17.61 27.74 22.01
C LYS A 122 -18.17 26.55 21.22
N ARG A 123 -19.19 25.85 21.74
CA ARG A 123 -19.86 24.73 21.05
C ARG A 123 -20.60 25.20 19.79
N ILE A 124 -21.23 26.37 19.83
CA ILE A 124 -21.85 27.00 18.65
C ILE A 124 -20.79 27.29 17.59
N GLY A 125 -19.60 27.76 17.98
CA GLY A 125 -18.45 27.92 17.07
C GLY A 125 -18.11 26.64 16.32
N ILE A 126 -17.94 25.53 17.04
CA ILE A 126 -17.66 24.20 16.47
C ILE A 126 -18.78 23.75 15.52
N LEU A 127 -20.04 23.94 15.90
CA LEU A 127 -21.18 23.58 15.03
C LEU A 127 -21.25 24.42 13.75
N ARG A 128 -20.87 25.70 13.82
CA ARG A 128 -20.80 26.59 12.65
C ARG A 128 -19.70 26.13 11.69
N GLU A 129 -18.52 25.83 12.22
CA GLU A 129 -17.40 25.28 11.45
C GLU A 129 -17.81 23.97 10.75
N TRP A 130 -18.37 23.01 11.50
CA TRP A 130 -18.88 21.76 10.94
C TRP A 130 -19.91 21.96 9.81
N SER A 131 -20.78 22.97 9.94
CA SER A 131 -21.84 23.27 8.98
C SER A 131 -21.32 23.91 7.69
N GLN A 132 -20.22 24.67 7.78
CA GLN A 132 -19.65 25.44 6.68
C GLN A 132 -18.59 24.69 5.88
N GLU A 133 -17.83 23.82 6.54
CA GLU A 133 -16.75 23.05 5.92
C GLU A 133 -17.29 21.83 5.16
N ASP A 134 -16.98 21.74 3.86
CA ASP A 134 -17.43 20.65 2.98
C ASP A 134 -16.74 19.30 3.31
N SER A 135 -15.64 19.32 4.06
CA SER A 135 -14.89 18.11 4.46
C SER A 135 -15.58 17.30 5.55
N PHE A 136 -16.49 17.89 6.33
CA PHE A 136 -17.23 17.16 7.37
C PHE A 136 -18.47 16.47 6.82
N PHE A 137 -18.75 15.28 7.32
CA PHE A 137 -19.94 14.51 7.01
C PHE A 137 -21.09 14.80 8.00
N LEU A 138 -22.31 14.31 7.71
CA LEU A 138 -23.43 14.44 8.64
C LEU A 138 -23.21 13.64 9.91
N THR A 139 -22.54 12.50 9.80
CA THR A 139 -22.16 11.64 10.93
C THR A 139 -21.09 12.23 11.83
N ASP A 140 -20.38 13.27 11.39
CA ASP A 140 -19.45 14.04 12.23
C ASP A 140 -20.15 15.00 13.19
N TYR A 141 -21.48 15.19 13.05
CA TYR A 141 -22.25 16.08 13.91
C TYR A 141 -22.00 15.76 15.40
N PRO A 142 -21.57 16.73 16.23
CA PRO A 142 -21.20 16.45 17.62
C PRO A 142 -22.29 15.73 18.44
N TYR A 143 -23.56 16.03 18.16
CA TYR A 143 -24.71 15.42 18.85
C TYR A 143 -25.41 14.33 18.02
N ILE A 144 -24.70 13.66 17.10
CA ILE A 144 -25.29 12.61 16.24
C ILE A 144 -25.98 11.50 17.06
N HIS A 145 -25.41 11.13 18.21
CA HIS A 145 -25.95 10.13 19.13
C HIS A 145 -27.35 10.51 19.68
N GLN A 146 -27.70 11.79 19.70
CA GLN A 146 -28.99 12.29 20.22
C GLN A 146 -30.08 12.40 19.16
N LYS A 147 -29.72 12.27 17.88
CA LYS A 147 -30.66 12.22 16.74
C LYS A 147 -31.47 10.92 16.78
N THR A 148 -32.65 10.95 16.16
CA THR A 148 -33.49 9.75 16.07
C THR A 148 -32.83 8.70 15.16
N LYS A 149 -33.22 7.42 15.31
CA LYS A 149 -32.70 6.33 14.48
C LYS A 149 -32.80 6.64 12.98
N THR A 150 -33.99 7.07 12.53
CA THR A 150 -34.23 7.45 11.14
C THR A 150 -33.38 8.63 10.67
N GLN A 151 -33.08 9.60 11.54
CA GLN A 151 -32.20 10.72 11.19
C GLN A 151 -30.75 10.25 11.03
N ARG A 152 -30.29 9.32 11.88
CA ARG A 152 -28.97 8.72 11.77
C ARG A 152 -28.84 7.86 10.50
N GLU A 153 -29.81 6.99 10.23
CA GLU A 153 -29.86 6.18 8.99
C GLU A 153 -29.79 7.07 7.74
N LYS A 154 -30.59 8.15 7.68
CA LYS A 154 -30.53 9.09 6.56
C LYS A 154 -29.20 9.82 6.43
N ALA A 155 -28.58 10.19 7.55
CA ALA A 155 -27.26 10.81 7.56
C ALA A 155 -26.20 9.85 7.02
N ILE A 156 -26.19 8.61 7.52
CA ILE A 156 -25.31 7.53 7.05
C ILE A 156 -25.47 7.31 5.55
N HIS A 157 -26.69 7.15 5.04
CA HIS A 157 -26.93 6.94 3.61
C HIS A 157 -26.44 8.13 2.77
N THR A 158 -26.65 9.36 3.25
CA THR A 158 -26.18 10.56 2.56
C THR A 158 -24.65 10.59 2.48
N ASP A 159 -23.99 10.30 3.60
CA ASP A 159 -22.52 10.30 3.69
C ASP A 159 -21.93 9.18 2.80
N ILE A 160 -22.48 7.97 2.84
CA ILE A 160 -22.07 6.86 1.97
C ILE A 160 -22.27 7.21 0.50
N SER A 161 -23.42 7.79 0.11
CA SER A 161 -23.67 8.20 -1.27
C SER A 161 -22.64 9.24 -1.76
N ILE A 162 -22.23 10.17 -0.90
CA ILE A 162 -21.18 11.13 -1.24
C ILE A 162 -19.83 10.45 -1.40
N ILE A 163 -19.49 9.51 -0.52
CA ILE A 163 -18.25 8.71 -0.62
C ILE A 163 -18.24 7.91 -1.93
N ILE A 164 -19.34 7.26 -2.31
CA ILE A 164 -19.47 6.55 -3.60
C ILE A 164 -19.14 7.49 -4.76
N GLY A 165 -19.76 8.67 -4.82
CA GLY A 165 -19.52 9.63 -5.90
C GLY A 165 -18.06 10.12 -5.94
N LEU A 166 -17.46 10.39 -4.78
CA LEU A 166 -16.05 10.76 -4.67
C LEU A 166 -15.11 9.63 -5.09
N THR A 167 -15.45 8.38 -4.79
CA THR A 167 -14.69 7.20 -5.24
C THR A 167 -14.73 7.05 -6.75
N ILE A 168 -15.92 7.14 -7.37
CA ILE A 168 -16.05 7.02 -8.82
C ILE A 168 -15.25 8.12 -9.55
N LEU A 169 -15.19 9.33 -8.99
CA LEU A 169 -14.43 10.45 -9.56
C LEU A 169 -12.94 10.44 -9.22
N ASP A 170 -12.49 9.53 -8.35
CA ASP A 170 -11.09 9.45 -7.96
C ASP A 170 -10.26 8.93 -9.15
N PRO A 171 -9.28 9.70 -9.65
CA PRO A 171 -8.44 9.27 -10.77
C PRO A 171 -7.71 7.95 -10.48
N SER A 172 -7.41 7.64 -9.20
CA SER A 172 -6.78 6.38 -8.81
C SER A 172 -7.72 5.18 -8.86
N PHE A 173 -9.02 5.40 -8.73
CA PHE A 173 -10.06 4.39 -8.94
C PHE A 173 -10.33 4.23 -10.44
N GLN A 174 -10.48 5.34 -11.18
CA GLN A 174 -10.75 5.35 -12.62
C GLN A 174 -9.60 4.78 -13.46
N ASN A 175 -8.35 5.08 -13.10
CA ASN A 175 -7.15 4.58 -13.78
C ASN A 175 -6.61 3.29 -13.16
N GLY A 176 -7.26 2.78 -12.11
CA GLY A 176 -6.79 1.66 -11.31
C GLY A 176 -6.96 0.33 -12.04
N ASN A 177 -5.92 -0.10 -12.76
CA ASN A 177 -5.69 -1.52 -12.90
C ASN A 177 -5.41 -2.03 -11.47
N HIS A 178 -6.40 -2.65 -10.82
CA HIS A 178 -6.26 -3.24 -9.48
C HIS A 178 -5.43 -4.53 -9.54
N SER A 179 -4.48 -4.59 -10.49
CA SER A 179 -3.56 -5.69 -10.60
C SER A 179 -2.64 -5.68 -9.39
N ILE A 180 -2.43 -6.87 -8.85
CA ILE A 180 -1.51 -7.09 -7.75
C ILE A 180 -0.14 -7.34 -8.36
N ILE A 181 0.85 -6.58 -7.93
CA ILE A 181 2.26 -6.92 -8.15
C ILE A 181 2.70 -7.82 -7.00
N GLU A 182 3.41 -8.88 -7.35
CA GLU A 182 3.91 -9.87 -6.41
C GLU A 182 5.43 -9.97 -6.52
N SER A 183 6.13 -9.73 -5.41
CA SER A 183 7.58 -9.92 -5.32
C SER A 183 7.93 -11.14 -4.48
N PRO A 184 8.86 -12.01 -4.91
CA PRO A 184 9.30 -13.16 -4.11
C PRO A 184 10.12 -12.72 -2.88
N PHE A 185 10.09 -13.49 -1.80
CA PHE A 185 10.83 -13.15 -0.59
C PHE A 185 12.34 -13.09 -0.82
N SER A 186 12.90 -13.95 -1.66
CA SER A 186 14.31 -13.97 -2.01
C SER A 186 14.83 -12.65 -2.58
N THR A 187 14.00 -11.87 -3.30
CA THR A 187 14.38 -10.53 -3.81
C THR A 187 14.06 -9.39 -2.83
N VAL A 188 13.17 -9.62 -1.87
CA VAL A 188 12.82 -8.65 -0.81
C VAL A 188 13.80 -8.72 0.37
N GLU A 189 14.26 -9.92 0.70
CA GLU A 189 15.14 -10.17 1.85
C GLU A 189 16.62 -10.05 1.52
N ASN A 190 16.98 -10.13 0.24
CA ASN A 190 18.35 -10.03 -0.20
C ASN A 190 18.51 -8.89 -1.22
N PRO A 191 19.61 -8.13 -1.17
CA PRO A 191 19.76 -6.86 -1.87
C PRO A 191 20.24 -7.08 -3.33
N PHE A 192 19.44 -7.82 -4.11
CA PHE A 192 19.76 -8.22 -5.49
C PHE A 192 19.76 -7.03 -6.45
N PHE A 193 18.77 -6.14 -6.30
CA PHE A 193 18.62 -4.91 -7.06
C PHE A 193 19.17 -3.70 -6.28
N SER A 194 19.84 -2.80 -6.99
CA SER A 194 20.42 -1.56 -6.47
C SER A 194 19.41 -0.43 -6.49
N ASN A 195 19.52 0.45 -5.49
CA ASN A 195 18.73 1.67 -5.38
C ASN A 195 19.24 2.82 -6.29
N SER A 196 20.21 2.57 -7.16
CA SER A 196 20.75 3.57 -8.09
C SER A 196 21.24 2.98 -9.40
N ARG A 197 21.12 3.79 -10.48
CA ARG A 197 21.67 3.53 -11.81
C ARG A 197 23.13 3.92 -11.88
N ALA A 198 24.03 3.08 -11.37
CA ALA A 198 25.45 3.34 -11.53
C ALA A 198 26.17 2.14 -12.18
N LYS A 199 27.13 2.47 -13.05
CA LYS A 199 27.98 1.49 -13.73
C LYS A 199 28.75 0.69 -12.70
N LEU A 200 28.87 -0.61 -12.91
CA LEU A 200 29.87 -1.41 -12.24
C LEU A 200 31.16 -1.18 -13.02
N LEU A 201 32.16 -0.55 -12.39
CA LEU A 201 33.49 -0.49 -12.97
C LEU A 201 34.04 -1.90 -12.88
N VAL A 202 34.16 -2.56 -14.02
CA VAL A 202 34.70 -3.90 -14.18
C VAL A 202 36.23 -3.86 -14.06
N GLU A 203 36.73 -3.30 -12.95
CA GLU A 203 38.13 -3.38 -12.49
C GLU A 203 38.27 -4.48 -11.42
N GLN A 204 37.29 -5.38 -11.37
CA GLN A 204 37.06 -6.33 -10.29
C GLN A 204 37.83 -7.64 -10.48
N PRO A 205 38.19 -8.33 -9.39
CA PRO A 205 38.86 -9.62 -9.46
C PRO A 205 37.99 -10.63 -10.23
N LEU A 206 38.63 -11.46 -11.04
CA LEU A 206 38.01 -12.59 -11.70
C LEU A 206 37.86 -13.73 -10.70
N LEU A 207 36.67 -14.32 -10.66
CA LEU A 207 36.39 -15.53 -9.90
C LEU A 207 36.05 -16.64 -10.91
N GLU A 208 36.76 -17.76 -10.82
CA GLU A 208 36.40 -18.97 -11.54
C GLU A 208 35.46 -19.81 -10.68
N LYS A 209 34.27 -20.13 -11.22
CA LYS A 209 33.29 -20.99 -10.55
C LYS A 209 32.61 -21.86 -11.60
N GLU A 210 32.55 -23.17 -11.34
CA GLU A 210 31.88 -24.13 -12.22
C GLU A 210 32.37 -24.08 -13.69
N GLY A 211 33.67 -23.79 -13.89
CA GLY A 211 34.29 -23.69 -15.21
C GLY A 211 33.96 -22.41 -15.98
N LYS A 212 33.36 -21.41 -15.33
CA LYS A 212 33.08 -20.08 -15.88
C LYS A 212 33.80 -18.99 -15.09
N GLU A 213 34.18 -17.93 -15.78
CA GLU A 213 34.78 -16.75 -15.18
C GLU A 213 33.73 -15.66 -14.92
N TYR A 214 33.80 -15.03 -13.75
CA TYR A 214 32.90 -13.99 -13.31
C TYR A 214 33.66 -12.75 -12.84
N PHE A 215 33.11 -11.58 -13.11
CA PHE A 215 33.50 -10.34 -12.42
C PHE A 215 32.77 -10.25 -11.07
N LEU A 216 33.54 -9.99 -10.01
CA LEU A 216 33.05 -10.00 -8.61
C LEU A 216 32.91 -8.60 -8.02
N SER A 217 31.68 -8.23 -7.66
CA SER A 217 31.38 -7.03 -6.87
C SER A 217 30.90 -7.38 -5.47
N THR A 218 31.63 -6.94 -4.45
CA THR A 218 31.29 -7.22 -3.04
C THR A 218 30.47 -6.09 -2.41
N TYR A 219 29.49 -6.47 -1.61
CA TYR A 219 28.72 -5.57 -0.74
C TYR A 219 28.67 -6.19 0.67
N ASN A 220 29.31 -5.54 1.62
CA ASN A 220 29.51 -6.09 2.97
C ASN A 220 28.55 -5.40 3.93
N SER A 221 27.83 -6.18 4.72
CA SER A 221 26.98 -5.69 5.81
C SER A 221 27.71 -5.74 7.15
N GLU A 222 27.27 -4.92 8.12
CA GLU A 222 27.91 -4.81 9.43
C GLU A 222 27.75 -6.08 10.30
N ASP A 223 26.82 -6.98 9.96
CA ASP A 223 26.63 -8.28 10.65
C ASP A 223 27.57 -9.39 10.19
N GLY A 224 28.53 -9.07 9.32
CA GLY A 224 29.41 -10.06 8.71
C GLY A 224 28.75 -10.88 7.60
N THR A 225 27.59 -10.45 7.10
CA THR A 225 27.02 -10.97 5.85
C THR A 225 27.69 -10.27 4.67
N ASP A 226 28.38 -11.04 3.84
CA ASP A 226 28.97 -10.57 2.60
C ASP A 226 28.09 -11.00 1.41
N TYR A 227 27.81 -10.05 0.52
CA TYR A 227 27.10 -10.28 -0.73
C TYR A 227 28.07 -10.13 -1.89
N GLU A 228 28.30 -11.22 -2.61
CA GLU A 228 29.14 -11.30 -3.80
C GLU A 228 28.22 -11.29 -5.03
N LEU A 229 28.16 -10.15 -5.74
CA LEU A 229 27.46 -10.04 -7.02
C LEU A 229 28.40 -10.48 -8.14
N LEU A 230 27.98 -11.47 -8.92
CA LEU A 230 28.77 -12.11 -9.97
C LEU A 230 28.15 -11.84 -11.33
N ILE A 231 28.98 -11.45 -12.29
CA ILE A 231 28.59 -11.16 -13.67
C ILE A 231 29.43 -12.04 -14.60
N GLU A 232 28.79 -12.82 -15.48
CA GLU A 232 29.51 -13.66 -16.44
C GLU A 232 30.46 -12.81 -17.30
N LYS A 233 31.74 -13.20 -17.38
CA LYS A 233 32.80 -12.45 -18.07
C LYS A 233 32.50 -12.24 -19.56
N GLU A 234 32.07 -13.30 -20.25
CA GLU A 234 31.74 -13.25 -21.68
C GLU A 234 30.70 -12.16 -21.98
N TYR A 235 29.63 -12.10 -21.18
CA TYR A 235 28.59 -11.07 -21.31
C TYR A 235 29.14 -9.65 -21.09
N ALA A 236 30.09 -9.48 -20.15
CA ALA A 236 30.74 -8.19 -19.92
C ALA A 236 31.61 -7.74 -21.08
N GLU A 237 32.39 -8.65 -21.64
CA GLU A 237 33.29 -8.37 -22.76
C GLU A 237 32.50 -8.03 -24.03
N GLU A 238 31.41 -8.76 -24.32
CA GLU A 238 30.48 -8.47 -25.42
C GLU A 238 29.85 -7.06 -25.31
N ASN A 239 29.66 -6.58 -24.08
CA ASN A 239 29.12 -5.25 -23.78
C ASN A 239 30.22 -4.20 -23.52
N GLY A 240 31.45 -4.45 -23.98
CA GLY A 240 32.57 -3.51 -23.91
C GLY A 240 33.00 -3.16 -22.48
N ASN A 241 32.83 -4.09 -21.54
CA ASN A 241 33.14 -3.95 -20.11
C ASN A 241 32.43 -2.76 -19.42
N LYS A 242 31.28 -2.35 -19.95
CA LYS A 242 30.47 -1.23 -19.43
C LYS A 242 29.10 -1.71 -19.00
N ILE A 243 29.05 -2.69 -18.10
CA ILE A 243 27.77 -3.19 -17.59
C ILE A 243 27.25 -2.27 -16.47
N SER A 244 25.96 -1.92 -16.59
CA SER A 244 25.20 -1.32 -15.49
C SER A 244 24.69 -2.40 -14.55
N ASP A 245 24.74 -2.12 -13.26
CA ASP A 245 24.13 -2.99 -12.25
C ASP A 245 22.62 -3.20 -12.47
N LEU A 246 22.03 -4.14 -11.74
CA LEU A 246 20.59 -4.33 -11.68
C LEU A 246 19.96 -3.16 -10.90
N ASP A 247 19.20 -2.32 -11.58
CA ASP A 247 18.55 -1.12 -11.04
C ASP A 247 17.06 -1.37 -10.74
N ARG A 248 16.37 -0.34 -10.22
CA ARG A 248 14.92 -0.40 -9.99
C ARG A 248 14.12 -0.77 -11.26
N PHE A 249 14.55 -0.31 -12.43
CA PHE A 249 13.82 -0.58 -13.65
C PHE A 249 13.98 -2.04 -14.07
N ASP A 250 15.15 -2.66 -13.84
CA ASP A 250 15.31 -4.12 -13.97
C ASP A 250 14.34 -4.84 -13.03
N TYR A 251 14.20 -4.35 -11.80
CA TYR A 251 13.24 -4.93 -10.86
C TYR A 251 11.79 -4.79 -11.34
N LYS A 252 11.41 -3.65 -11.93
CA LYS A 252 10.09 -3.47 -12.56
C LYS A 252 9.87 -4.43 -13.73
N VAL A 253 10.88 -4.60 -14.59
CA VAL A 253 10.83 -5.56 -15.70
C VAL A 253 10.64 -6.99 -15.18
N PHE A 254 11.43 -7.37 -14.17
CA PHE A 254 11.29 -8.65 -13.48
C PHE A 254 9.87 -8.86 -12.96
N LEU A 255 9.33 -7.93 -12.17
CA LEU A 255 7.99 -8.06 -11.58
C LEU A 255 6.89 -8.12 -12.65
N GLU A 256 7.04 -7.39 -13.76
CA GLU A 256 6.09 -7.46 -14.88
C GLU A 256 6.15 -8.81 -15.61
N ILE A 257 7.34 -9.36 -15.86
CA ILE A 257 7.51 -10.71 -16.39
C ILE A 257 6.86 -11.73 -15.47
N MET A 258 7.16 -11.62 -14.17
CA MET A 258 6.56 -12.48 -13.16
C MET A 258 5.04 -12.34 -13.16
N SER A 259 4.46 -11.17 -13.43
CA SER A 259 2.99 -11.02 -13.49
C SER A 259 2.31 -11.78 -14.64
N GLN A 260 3.07 -12.26 -15.63
CA GLN A 260 2.60 -13.02 -16.79
C GLN A 260 2.75 -14.55 -16.64
N ARG A 261 2.98 -15.04 -15.42
CA ARG A 261 3.01 -16.49 -15.12
C ARG A 261 1.71 -17.16 -15.56
N ASP A 262 1.84 -18.33 -16.16
CA ASP A 262 0.74 -19.22 -16.54
C ASP A 262 0.98 -20.66 -15.99
N GLU A 263 0.28 -21.65 -16.54
CA GLU A 263 0.43 -23.06 -16.15
C GLU A 263 1.84 -23.63 -16.40
N LEU A 264 2.56 -23.12 -17.42
CA LEU A 264 3.94 -23.54 -17.70
C LEU A 264 4.89 -23.11 -16.61
N PHE A 265 4.61 -21.99 -15.94
CA PHE A 265 5.40 -21.59 -14.78
C PHE A 265 5.28 -22.62 -13.67
N ALA A 266 4.06 -23.06 -13.34
CA ALA A 266 3.83 -24.01 -12.26
C ALA A 266 4.50 -25.37 -12.51
N THR A 267 4.50 -25.83 -13.76
CA THR A 267 4.98 -27.17 -14.13
C THR A 267 6.43 -27.23 -14.59
N GLN A 268 6.90 -26.18 -15.27
CA GLN A 268 8.20 -26.16 -15.97
C GLN A 268 9.08 -24.97 -15.56
N LYS A 269 8.58 -24.05 -14.72
CA LYS A 269 9.28 -22.80 -14.32
C LYS A 269 9.49 -21.82 -15.48
N ILE A 270 8.73 -22.00 -16.56
CA ILE A 270 8.83 -21.21 -17.79
C ILE A 270 7.79 -20.09 -17.77
N ILE A 271 8.19 -18.90 -18.21
CA ILE A 271 7.29 -17.80 -18.52
C ILE A 271 7.55 -17.37 -19.96
N ASN A 272 6.48 -17.35 -20.77
CA ASN A 272 6.52 -16.83 -22.13
C ASN A 272 5.94 -15.42 -22.17
N VAL A 273 6.74 -14.44 -22.56
CA VAL A 273 6.33 -13.03 -22.60
C VAL A 273 6.52 -12.43 -23.98
N LYS A 274 5.53 -11.65 -24.45
CA LYS A 274 5.72 -10.83 -25.65
C LYS A 274 6.45 -9.55 -25.26
N ILE A 275 7.54 -9.24 -25.94
CA ILE A 275 8.32 -8.01 -25.67
C ILE A 275 7.44 -6.77 -25.83
N GLY A 276 6.53 -6.77 -26.81
CA GLY A 276 5.59 -5.68 -27.02
C GLY A 276 4.64 -5.42 -25.85
N ASP A 277 4.24 -6.46 -25.11
CA ASP A 277 3.36 -6.30 -23.95
C ASP A 277 4.11 -5.72 -22.75
N LEU A 278 5.37 -6.12 -22.56
CA LEU A 278 6.27 -5.49 -21.57
C LEU A 278 6.53 -4.01 -21.90
N VAL A 279 6.74 -3.67 -23.18
CA VAL A 279 6.93 -2.28 -23.61
C VAL A 279 5.69 -1.45 -23.32
N LYS A 280 4.49 -1.94 -23.64
CA LYS A 280 3.22 -1.26 -23.34
C LYS A 280 2.99 -1.08 -21.84
N ALA A 281 3.39 -2.05 -21.03
CA ALA A 281 3.20 -2.00 -19.59
C ALA A 281 4.18 -1.06 -18.88
N LEU A 282 5.42 -0.93 -19.39
CA LEU A 282 6.51 -0.25 -18.68
C LEU A 282 6.89 1.11 -19.30
N TYR A 283 6.53 1.36 -20.55
CA TYR A 283 6.83 2.59 -21.27
C TYR A 283 5.55 3.25 -21.81
N LYS A 284 5.62 4.57 -21.99
CA LYS A 284 4.53 5.35 -22.60
C LYS A 284 4.54 5.31 -24.14
N THR A 285 5.62 4.81 -24.74
CA THR A 285 5.82 4.79 -26.19
C THR A 285 6.34 3.43 -26.62
N ASP A 286 6.07 3.05 -27.87
CA ASP A 286 6.42 1.79 -28.51
C ASP A 286 7.63 1.91 -29.45
N SER A 287 8.57 2.81 -29.13
CA SER A 287 9.76 3.03 -29.96
C SER A 287 10.66 1.80 -30.03
N LYS A 288 11.33 1.58 -31.18
CA LYS A 288 12.32 0.50 -31.36
C LYS A 288 13.37 0.43 -30.24
N ARG A 289 13.77 1.59 -29.72
CA ARG A 289 14.70 1.70 -28.59
C ARG A 289 14.15 1.05 -27.31
N ASN A 290 12.85 1.19 -27.03
CA ASN A 290 12.25 0.61 -25.82
C ASN A 290 12.21 -0.92 -25.91
N TYR A 291 11.96 -1.49 -27.09
CA TYR A 291 12.05 -2.94 -27.31
C TYR A 291 13.47 -3.45 -27.04
N GLN A 292 14.48 -2.80 -27.64
CA GLN A 292 15.89 -3.15 -27.41
C GLN A 292 16.27 -3.05 -25.92
N MET A 293 15.85 -1.99 -25.24
CA MET A 293 16.10 -1.81 -23.81
C MET A 293 15.43 -2.88 -22.93
N ILE A 294 14.25 -3.40 -23.30
CA ILE A 294 13.63 -4.50 -22.57
C ILE A 294 14.45 -5.77 -22.75
N GLU A 295 14.80 -6.11 -23.98
CA GLU A 295 15.57 -7.32 -24.29
C GLU A 295 16.94 -7.30 -23.60
N GLU A 296 17.68 -6.20 -23.68
CA GLU A 296 18.96 -6.01 -23.00
C GLU A 296 18.83 -6.26 -21.48
N ARG A 297 17.73 -5.81 -20.86
CA ARG A 297 17.49 -5.99 -19.42
C ARG A 297 17.10 -7.42 -19.06
N ILE A 298 16.31 -8.10 -19.89
CA ILE A 298 15.98 -9.51 -19.71
C ILE A 298 17.25 -10.35 -19.80
N THR A 299 18.04 -10.17 -20.86
CA THR A 299 19.33 -10.86 -21.05
C THR A 299 20.28 -10.55 -19.89
N LYS A 300 20.39 -9.27 -19.48
CA LYS A 300 21.21 -8.88 -18.32
C LYS A 300 20.87 -9.68 -17.07
N MET A 301 19.59 -9.87 -16.74
CA MET A 301 19.16 -10.60 -15.54
C MET A 301 19.55 -12.09 -15.55
N LYS A 302 19.75 -12.71 -16.72
CA LYS A 302 20.31 -14.08 -16.83
C LYS A 302 21.79 -14.15 -16.44
N HIS A 303 22.56 -13.12 -16.75
CA HIS A 303 24.02 -13.13 -16.56
C HIS A 303 24.47 -12.61 -15.19
N TYR A 304 23.51 -12.26 -14.32
CA TYR A 304 23.74 -11.81 -12.95
C TYR A 304 23.38 -12.90 -11.95
N SER A 305 24.28 -13.16 -11.00
CA SER A 305 24.00 -13.99 -9.83
C SER A 305 24.54 -13.34 -8.56
N MET A 306 24.04 -13.78 -7.41
CA MET A 306 24.48 -13.30 -6.11
C MET A 306 24.82 -14.48 -5.21
N THR A 307 25.96 -14.41 -4.54
CA THR A 307 26.33 -15.31 -3.45
C THR A 307 26.26 -14.56 -2.12
N LYS A 308 25.38 -15.00 -1.23
CA LYS A 308 25.32 -14.57 0.16
C LYS A 308 26.21 -15.48 1.00
N VAL A 309 27.14 -14.89 1.73
CA VAL A 309 28.05 -15.58 2.65
C VAL A 309 27.73 -15.12 4.07
N GLN A 310 27.32 -16.05 4.94
CA GLN A 310 26.95 -15.75 6.32
C GLN A 310 27.29 -16.94 7.23
N HIS A 311 28.12 -16.73 8.26
CA HIS A 311 28.45 -17.76 9.28
C HIS A 311 28.79 -19.15 8.68
N ASN A 312 29.71 -19.22 7.71
CA ASN A 312 30.09 -20.44 6.95
C ASN A 312 29.02 -21.05 6.03
N LYS A 313 27.84 -20.43 5.91
CA LYS A 313 26.84 -20.78 4.90
C LYS A 313 27.03 -19.91 3.67
N LYS A 314 27.13 -20.54 2.49
CA LYS A 314 27.08 -19.86 1.18
C LYS A 314 25.78 -20.22 0.48
N ILE A 315 25.04 -19.21 0.02
CA ILE A 315 23.83 -19.38 -0.79
C ILE A 315 24.06 -18.61 -2.08
N ALA A 316 24.06 -19.29 -3.22
CA ALA A 316 24.30 -18.69 -4.53
C ALA A 316 23.12 -18.96 -5.47
N TYR A 317 22.58 -17.92 -6.12
CA TYR A 317 21.51 -18.05 -7.10
C TYR A 317 21.43 -16.83 -8.03
N GLY A 318 20.84 -17.04 -9.21
CA GLY A 318 20.56 -16.00 -10.22
C GLY A 318 19.08 -15.57 -10.23
N ILE A 319 18.69 -14.73 -11.19
CA ILE A 319 17.28 -14.37 -11.42
C ILE A 319 16.64 -15.34 -12.42
N PHE A 320 17.26 -15.48 -13.59
CA PHE A 320 16.83 -16.38 -14.66
C PHE A 320 17.93 -17.40 -14.95
N ASP A 321 17.54 -18.66 -15.12
CA ASP A 321 18.46 -19.73 -15.48
C ASP A 321 18.65 -19.81 -17.01
N PHE A 322 17.60 -19.44 -17.77
CA PHE A 322 17.60 -19.45 -19.23
C PHE A 322 16.73 -18.32 -19.79
N VAL A 323 17.17 -17.75 -20.91
CA VAL A 323 16.44 -16.74 -21.69
C VAL A 323 16.68 -17.02 -23.16
N ASP A 324 15.61 -17.22 -23.92
CA ASP A 324 15.63 -17.26 -25.39
C ASP A 324 14.65 -16.23 -25.96
N ILE A 325 15.14 -15.33 -26.82
CA ILE A 325 14.33 -14.26 -27.42
C ILE A 325 14.26 -14.48 -28.92
N THR A 326 13.12 -15.00 -29.37
CA THR A 326 12.88 -15.35 -30.77
C THR A 326 11.93 -14.38 -31.45
N THR A 327 12.09 -14.24 -32.78
CA THR A 327 11.15 -13.50 -33.62
C THR A 327 10.25 -14.48 -34.34
N MET A 328 8.96 -14.43 -34.03
CA MET A 328 7.94 -15.27 -34.66
C MET A 328 7.74 -14.87 -36.13
N PRO A 329 7.17 -15.75 -36.98
CA PRO A 329 6.92 -15.46 -38.41
C PRO A 329 6.09 -14.20 -38.66
N ASN A 330 5.24 -13.81 -37.71
CA ASN A 330 4.43 -12.59 -37.77
C ASN A 330 5.17 -11.32 -37.29
N GLY A 331 6.47 -11.40 -37.04
CA GLY A 331 7.30 -10.30 -36.53
C GLY A 331 7.20 -10.04 -35.02
N THR A 332 6.36 -10.78 -34.30
CA THR A 332 6.25 -10.65 -32.84
C THR A 332 7.48 -11.23 -32.17
N ARG A 333 8.10 -10.48 -31.26
CA ARG A 333 9.20 -10.99 -30.43
C ARG A 333 8.68 -11.58 -29.13
N ILE A 334 9.07 -12.82 -28.86
CA ILE A 334 8.70 -13.58 -27.66
C ILE A 334 9.99 -13.93 -26.91
N ALA A 335 9.97 -13.76 -25.58
CA ALA A 335 11.00 -14.28 -24.70
C ALA A 335 10.46 -15.49 -23.93
N GLU A 336 11.12 -16.63 -24.08
CA GLU A 336 10.99 -17.78 -23.20
C GLU A 336 11.99 -17.63 -22.06
N ILE A 337 11.50 -17.62 -20.82
CA ILE A 337 12.31 -17.32 -19.63
C ILE A 337 12.14 -18.44 -18.61
N HIS A 338 13.22 -19.09 -18.22
CA HIS A 338 13.22 -20.07 -17.13
C HIS A 338 13.65 -19.38 -15.85
N VAL A 339 12.76 -19.37 -14.87
CA VAL A 339 12.97 -18.68 -13.60
C VAL A 339 13.83 -19.54 -12.67
N ASN A 340 14.79 -18.90 -11.99
CA ASN A 340 15.65 -19.59 -11.06
C ASN A 340 14.88 -20.34 -9.97
N GLU A 341 15.36 -21.52 -9.59
CA GLU A 341 14.71 -22.41 -8.61
C GLU A 341 14.35 -21.73 -7.29
N VAL A 342 15.21 -20.84 -6.76
CA VAL A 342 14.97 -20.15 -5.49
C VAL A 342 13.76 -19.22 -5.61
N ILE A 343 13.71 -18.43 -6.68
CA ILE A 343 12.60 -17.52 -6.96
C ILE A 343 11.32 -18.30 -7.28
N TYR A 344 11.43 -19.36 -8.09
CA TYR A 344 10.31 -20.23 -8.42
C TYR A 344 9.64 -20.79 -7.17
N ARG A 345 10.44 -21.33 -6.23
CA ARG A 345 9.94 -21.86 -4.95
C ARG A 345 9.19 -20.81 -4.14
N ASP A 346 9.67 -19.57 -4.11
CA ASP A 346 8.98 -18.50 -3.38
C ASP A 346 7.55 -18.31 -3.90
N TYR A 347 7.34 -18.36 -5.22
CA TYR A 347 6.01 -18.23 -5.81
C TYR A 347 5.13 -19.47 -5.54
N ILE A 348 5.65 -20.67 -5.72
CA ILE A 348 4.90 -21.92 -5.47
C ILE A 348 4.49 -22.04 -4.00
N GLN A 349 5.38 -21.63 -3.08
CA GLN A 349 5.14 -21.69 -1.65
C GLN A 349 4.39 -20.46 -1.12
N ARG A 350 3.95 -19.54 -2.00
CA ARG A 350 3.29 -18.28 -1.64
C ARG A 350 4.11 -17.41 -0.68
N GLN A 351 5.44 -17.53 -0.73
CA GLN A 351 6.39 -16.69 -0.03
C GLN A 351 6.65 -15.42 -0.85
N THR A 352 5.58 -14.65 -1.09
CA THR A 352 5.62 -13.42 -1.89
C THR A 352 5.01 -12.25 -1.12
N VAL A 353 5.48 -11.04 -1.42
CA VAL A 353 4.90 -9.80 -0.96
C VAL A 353 4.00 -9.25 -2.06
N ARG A 354 2.72 -9.08 -1.74
CA ARG A 354 1.68 -8.66 -2.68
C ARG A 354 1.26 -7.22 -2.40
N ILE A 355 1.24 -6.38 -3.44
CA ILE A 355 0.89 -4.96 -3.34
C ILE A 355 0.11 -4.55 -4.60
N TYR A 356 -0.91 -3.70 -4.45
CA TYR A 356 -1.61 -3.13 -5.61
C TYR A 356 -0.66 -2.30 -6.48
N LYS A 357 -0.64 -2.57 -7.80
CA LYS A 357 0.24 -1.92 -8.79
C LYS A 357 0.15 -0.40 -8.74
N ASN A 358 -1.07 0.14 -8.71
CA ASN A 358 -1.34 1.57 -8.65
C ASN A 358 -0.76 2.27 -7.40
N LYS A 359 -0.54 1.55 -6.30
CA LYS A 359 0.13 2.07 -5.10
C LYS A 359 1.64 2.17 -5.33
N VAL A 360 2.23 1.15 -5.94
CA VAL A 360 3.67 1.09 -6.21
C VAL A 360 4.09 2.14 -7.25
N GLU A 361 3.25 2.39 -8.26
CA GLU A 361 3.53 3.35 -9.35
C GLU A 361 3.60 4.82 -8.91
N LYS A 362 3.05 5.16 -7.73
CA LYS A 362 3.13 6.52 -7.16
C LYS A 362 4.52 6.88 -6.65
N LEU A 363 5.36 5.89 -6.38
CA LEU A 363 6.69 6.13 -5.83
C LEU A 363 7.63 6.72 -6.89
N SER A 364 8.27 7.83 -6.54
CA SER A 364 9.29 8.48 -7.33
C SER A 364 10.68 7.98 -6.99
N LEU A 365 10.99 7.72 -5.71
CA LEU A 365 12.33 7.33 -5.27
C LEU A 365 12.62 5.84 -5.45
N ASP A 366 13.85 5.54 -5.82
CA ASP A 366 14.28 4.16 -6.04
C ASP A 366 14.42 3.38 -4.73
N ALA A 367 14.93 4.03 -3.68
CA ALA A 367 15.00 3.43 -2.35
C ALA A 367 13.60 3.15 -1.77
N ALA A 368 12.64 4.07 -1.93
CA ALA A 368 11.27 3.86 -1.47
C ALA A 368 10.59 2.69 -2.18
N TYR A 369 10.84 2.52 -3.48
CA TYR A 369 10.28 1.39 -4.25
C TYR A 369 10.70 0.03 -3.68
N HIS A 370 11.98 -0.15 -3.36
CA HIS A 370 12.46 -1.39 -2.75
C HIS A 370 11.96 -1.52 -1.31
N LEU A 371 12.03 -0.42 -0.55
CA LEU A 371 11.66 -0.41 0.86
C LEU A 371 10.16 -0.69 1.06
N LEU A 372 9.29 -0.31 0.12
CA LEU A 372 7.87 -0.61 0.18
C LEU A 372 7.61 -2.13 0.30
N PHE A 373 8.29 -2.97 -0.48
CA PHE A 373 8.10 -4.42 -0.37
C PHE A 373 8.61 -4.96 0.97
N VAL A 374 9.72 -4.43 1.47
CA VAL A 374 10.28 -4.79 2.78
C VAL A 374 9.30 -4.43 3.91
N MET A 375 8.80 -3.19 3.91
CA MET A 375 7.87 -2.69 4.92
C MET A 375 6.51 -3.37 4.84
N GLN A 376 6.01 -3.65 3.64
CA GLN A 376 4.75 -4.39 3.46
C GLN A 376 4.89 -5.81 4.02
N LYS A 377 6.02 -6.49 3.79
CA LYS A 377 6.27 -7.80 4.39
C LYS A 377 6.18 -7.74 5.91
N GLU A 378 6.88 -6.80 6.54
CA GLU A 378 6.84 -6.64 8.00
C GLU A 378 5.43 -6.35 8.51
N ARG A 379 4.71 -5.45 7.82
CA ARG A 379 3.33 -5.10 8.14
C ARG A 379 2.41 -6.32 8.11
N LEU A 380 2.55 -7.19 7.10
CA LEU A 380 1.77 -8.43 7.00
C LEU A 380 2.15 -9.43 8.10
N ILE A 381 3.44 -9.57 8.44
CA ILE A 381 3.87 -10.39 9.57
C ILE A 381 3.26 -9.88 10.89
N CYS A 382 3.21 -8.56 11.11
CA CYS A 382 2.58 -7.99 12.30
C CYS A 382 1.10 -8.40 12.40
N TYR A 383 0.38 -8.36 11.27
CA TYR A 383 -1.01 -8.80 11.19
C TYR A 383 -1.17 -10.30 11.48
N GLU A 384 -0.41 -11.16 10.80
CA GLU A 384 -0.51 -12.62 10.95
C GLU A 384 -0.17 -13.11 12.35
N THR A 385 0.85 -12.51 12.96
CA THR A 385 1.30 -12.83 14.32
C THR A 385 0.48 -12.14 15.41
N LYS A 386 -0.49 -11.30 15.04
CA LYS A 386 -1.28 -10.45 15.95
C LYS A 386 -0.40 -9.62 16.89
N SER A 387 0.75 -9.20 16.40
CA SER A 387 1.72 -8.38 17.14
C SER A 387 1.48 -6.90 16.91
N SER A 388 2.25 -6.05 17.62
CA SER A 388 2.12 -4.60 17.47
C SER A 388 2.59 -4.16 16.08
N TYR A 389 1.84 -3.24 15.46
CA TYR A 389 2.28 -2.52 14.27
C TYR A 389 3.39 -1.50 14.54
N ASN A 390 3.87 -1.38 15.78
CA ASN A 390 5.04 -0.60 16.14
C ASN A 390 6.28 -1.51 16.18
N VAL A 391 7.21 -1.29 15.26
CA VAL A 391 8.46 -2.04 15.18
C VAL A 391 9.65 -1.12 15.35
N THR A 392 10.76 -1.70 15.84
CA THR A 392 12.04 -1.01 15.93
C THR A 392 13.04 -1.74 15.06
N ARG A 393 13.69 -1.01 14.14
CA ARG A 393 14.68 -1.53 13.20
C ARG A 393 15.92 -0.66 13.19
N ASP A 394 17.08 -1.27 13.20
CA ASP A 394 18.35 -0.57 13.10
C ASP A 394 18.81 -0.44 11.64
N TYR A 395 19.92 0.27 11.43
CA TYR A 395 20.56 0.37 10.12
C TYR A 395 20.84 -0.99 9.48
N LEU A 396 21.29 -1.96 10.29
CA LEU A 396 21.69 -3.27 9.83
C LEU A 396 20.53 -3.94 9.09
N TYR A 397 19.33 -3.91 9.69
CA TYR A 397 18.11 -4.44 9.07
C TYR A 397 17.88 -3.95 7.64
N PHE A 398 18.05 -2.64 7.39
CA PHE A 398 17.86 -2.06 6.05
C PHE A 398 19.01 -2.45 5.12
N SER A 399 20.25 -2.43 5.63
CA SER A 399 21.45 -2.68 4.83
C SER A 399 21.51 -4.09 4.25
N THR A 400 20.89 -5.09 4.90
CA THR A 400 20.83 -6.47 4.39
C THR A 400 19.73 -6.68 3.35
N ARG A 401 18.83 -5.70 3.13
CA ARG A 401 17.66 -5.82 2.25
C ARG A 401 17.68 -4.85 1.08
N VAL A 402 18.34 -3.71 1.24
CA VAL A 402 18.54 -2.71 0.19
C VAL A 402 20.04 -2.55 -0.04
N ARG A 403 20.48 -2.68 -1.29
CA ARG A 403 21.89 -2.44 -1.65
C ARG A 403 22.16 -0.94 -1.73
N PHE A 404 22.49 -0.34 -0.60
CA PHE A 404 22.86 1.07 -0.57
C PHE A 404 24.25 1.28 -1.18
N ARG A 405 24.38 2.31 -2.03
CA ARG A 405 25.67 2.61 -2.67
C ARG A 405 26.52 3.64 -1.96
N LYS A 406 25.97 4.44 -1.03
CA LYS A 406 26.79 5.45 -0.36
C LYS A 406 27.76 4.75 0.59
N ARG A 407 29.03 5.17 0.54
CA ARG A 407 30.09 4.63 1.41
C ARG A 407 29.86 5.00 2.88
N ARG A 408 29.22 6.15 3.14
CA ARG A 408 29.04 6.67 4.49
C ARG A 408 27.68 6.23 5.02
N LYS A 409 27.69 5.50 6.13
CA LYS A 409 26.49 5.11 6.90
C LYS A 409 25.55 6.29 7.16
N LYS A 410 26.07 7.47 7.47
CA LYS A 410 25.27 8.69 7.68
C LYS A 410 24.42 9.05 6.45
N GLU A 411 24.97 8.89 5.25
CA GLU A 411 24.26 9.19 3.99
C GLU A 411 23.19 8.13 3.71
N ASN A 412 23.49 6.84 3.93
CA ASN A 412 22.50 5.76 3.80
C ASN A 412 21.34 5.93 4.79
N LEU A 413 21.64 6.36 6.02
CA LEU A 413 20.61 6.64 7.01
C LEU A 413 19.70 7.82 6.63
N VAL A 414 20.20 8.81 5.89
CA VAL A 414 19.36 9.90 5.33
C VAL A 414 18.53 9.36 4.17
N GLU A 415 19.10 8.50 3.33
CA GLU A 415 18.38 7.86 2.23
C GLU A 415 17.21 6.98 2.71
N ILE A 416 17.39 6.28 3.84
CA ILE A 416 16.30 5.54 4.51
C ILE A 416 15.20 6.51 4.99
N GLU A 417 15.55 7.64 5.61
CA GLU A 417 14.57 8.66 6.03
C GLU A 417 13.78 9.19 4.83
N THR A 418 14.46 9.60 3.77
CA THR A 418 13.79 10.13 2.57
C THR A 418 12.86 9.09 1.93
N ALA A 419 13.26 7.81 1.94
CA ALA A 419 12.41 6.73 1.46
C ALA A 419 11.17 6.53 2.36
N LEU A 420 11.34 6.52 3.69
CA LEU A 420 10.23 6.40 4.64
C LEU A 420 9.29 7.61 4.60
N ASP A 421 9.81 8.82 4.38
CA ASP A 421 9.02 10.03 4.20
C ASP A 421 8.05 9.88 3.01
N GLU A 422 8.55 9.40 1.86
CA GLU A 422 7.70 9.16 0.70
C GLU A 422 6.64 8.07 0.98
N LEU A 423 6.99 7.01 1.72
CA LEU A 423 6.02 5.98 2.12
C LEU A 423 4.91 6.55 3.03
N VAL A 424 5.26 7.43 3.97
CA VAL A 424 4.29 8.12 4.84
C VAL A 424 3.41 9.07 4.04
N GLU A 425 4.01 9.91 3.19
CA GLU A 425 3.30 10.90 2.37
C GLU A 425 2.28 10.21 1.44
N GLN A 426 2.68 9.13 0.79
CA GLN A 426 1.84 8.35 -0.10
C GLN A 426 0.88 7.39 0.64
N LYS A 427 0.96 7.33 1.99
CA LYS A 427 0.18 6.45 2.87
C LYS A 427 0.32 4.97 2.50
N LEU A 428 1.55 4.53 2.27
CA LEU A 428 1.92 3.20 1.81
C LEU A 428 2.68 2.43 2.89
N ALA A 429 2.01 1.43 3.49
CA ALA A 429 2.49 0.55 4.56
C ALA A 429 2.89 1.25 5.88
N VAL A 430 3.58 2.38 5.84
CA VAL A 430 4.08 3.13 6.99
C VAL A 430 3.12 4.28 7.32
N GLN A 431 2.72 4.39 8.59
CA GLN A 431 1.90 5.47 9.11
C GLN A 431 2.76 6.63 9.60
N SER A 432 3.80 6.33 10.35
CA SER A 432 4.76 7.30 10.87
C SER A 432 6.06 6.58 11.24
N TYR A 433 7.14 7.36 11.39
CA TYR A 433 8.37 6.84 11.95
C TYR A 433 9.12 7.91 12.74
N LYS A 434 10.03 7.48 13.60
CA LYS A 434 10.98 8.34 14.31
C LYS A 434 12.36 7.71 14.27
N ARG A 435 13.35 8.48 13.82
CA ARG A 435 14.76 8.08 13.89
C ARG A 435 15.41 8.56 15.19
N VAL A 436 16.11 7.66 15.86
CA VAL A 436 16.96 7.95 17.02
C VAL A 436 18.35 7.34 16.76
N GLY A 437 19.30 8.18 16.35
CA GLY A 437 20.64 7.73 15.97
C GLY A 437 20.60 6.85 14.71
N GLN A 438 20.83 5.55 14.89
CA GLN A 438 20.84 4.53 13.82
C GLN A 438 19.59 3.65 13.83
N VAL A 439 18.65 3.93 14.72
CA VAL A 439 17.44 3.13 14.95
C VAL A 439 16.22 3.89 14.47
N PHE A 440 15.31 3.18 13.82
CA PHE A 440 14.04 3.65 13.31
C PHE A 440 12.91 2.96 14.07
N GLN A 441 12.10 3.75 14.75
CA GLN A 441 10.83 3.34 15.35
C GLN A 441 9.76 3.60 14.30
N ILE A 442 9.17 2.54 13.76
CA ILE A 442 8.23 2.59 12.64
C ILE A 442 6.86 2.12 13.12
N THR A 443 5.84 2.92 12.85
CA THR A 443 4.44 2.55 13.04
C THR A 443 3.83 2.25 11.68
N PHE A 444 3.34 1.03 11.49
CA PHE A 444 2.66 0.64 10.26
C PHE A 444 1.18 1.02 10.27
N ILE A 445 0.65 1.26 9.07
CA ILE A 445 -0.80 1.36 8.86
C ILE A 445 -1.40 -0.05 9.12
N PRO A 446 -2.45 -0.20 9.94
CA PRO A 446 -3.08 -1.51 10.13
C PRO A 446 -3.56 -2.14 8.82
N VAL A 447 -3.49 -3.47 8.70
CA VAL A 447 -4.02 -4.19 7.54
C VAL A 447 -5.54 -4.18 7.59
N GLY A 448 -6.20 -3.65 6.55
CA GLY A 448 -7.66 -3.67 6.44
C GLY A 448 -8.19 -5.03 6.01
N GLU A 449 -9.43 -5.37 6.38
CA GLU A 449 -10.11 -6.64 5.99
C GLU A 449 -10.11 -6.84 4.46
N SER A 450 -10.38 -5.74 3.77
CA SER A 450 -9.83 -5.35 2.46
C SER A 450 -8.66 -6.17 1.91
N GLU A 451 -7.52 -5.80 2.45
CA GLU A 451 -6.19 -6.25 2.04
C GLU A 451 -5.92 -7.69 2.46
N VAL A 452 -6.56 -8.17 3.53
CA VAL A 452 -6.46 -9.57 3.95
C VAL A 452 -7.00 -10.49 2.86
N LYS A 453 -8.19 -10.20 2.33
CA LYS A 453 -8.78 -10.99 1.24
C LYS A 453 -7.91 -10.96 -0.01
N ASP A 454 -7.38 -9.80 -0.40
CA ASP A 454 -6.63 -9.69 -1.66
C ASP A 454 -5.19 -10.13 -1.58
N LEU A 455 -4.49 -9.76 -0.52
CA LEU A 455 -3.03 -9.89 -0.42
C LEU A 455 -2.64 -11.16 0.32
N LEU A 456 -3.49 -11.68 1.22
CA LEU A 456 -3.20 -12.90 1.98
C LEU A 456 -3.98 -14.12 1.48
N ALA A 457 -5.20 -13.94 0.95
CA ALA A 457 -6.04 -15.08 0.55
C ALA A 457 -5.78 -15.61 -0.87
N GLY A 458 -4.69 -15.21 -1.53
CA GLY A 458 -4.44 -15.42 -2.97
C GLY A 458 -5.02 -16.71 -3.55
N ASP A 459 -6.15 -16.58 -4.24
CA ASP A 459 -6.73 -17.65 -5.04
C ASP A 459 -5.91 -17.77 -6.32
N TYR A 460 -5.03 -18.76 -6.38
CA TYR A 460 -4.64 -19.30 -7.68
C TYR A 460 -5.77 -20.24 -8.09
N GLU A 461 -6.52 -19.90 -9.15
CA GLU A 461 -7.54 -20.78 -9.76
C GLU A 461 -6.96 -22.12 -10.27
N TYR A 462 -5.65 -22.32 -10.17
CA TYR A 462 -4.96 -23.52 -10.63
C TYR A 462 -4.02 -24.06 -9.56
N ALA A 463 -4.56 -24.91 -8.70
CA ALA A 463 -3.80 -25.93 -8.01
C ALA A 463 -4.70 -27.16 -7.74
N PRO A 464 -4.55 -28.28 -8.47
CA PRO A 464 -4.93 -29.56 -7.92
C PRO A 464 -4.02 -29.82 -6.70
N LEU A 465 -4.61 -29.80 -5.51
CA LEU A 465 -3.98 -30.07 -4.21
C LEU A 465 -3.46 -31.52 -4.06
N SER A 466 -3.27 -32.29 -5.13
CA SER A 466 -3.12 -33.74 -5.07
C SER A 466 -1.69 -34.29 -5.10
N ILE A 467 -0.63 -33.46 -5.06
CA ILE A 467 0.76 -33.99 -5.14
C ILE A 467 1.52 -33.94 -3.79
N TYR A 468 0.98 -33.30 -2.75
CA TYR A 468 1.72 -33.11 -1.49
C TYR A 468 1.43 -34.12 -0.36
N GLN A 469 0.97 -35.34 -0.67
CA GLN A 469 0.75 -36.36 0.36
C GLN A 469 1.79 -37.48 0.49
N ASN A 470 2.87 -37.55 -0.29
CA ASN A 470 3.83 -38.65 -0.13
C ASN A 470 5.30 -38.23 -0.21
N VAL A 471 5.81 -37.48 0.79
CA VAL A 471 7.23 -37.56 1.21
C VAL A 471 7.35 -37.35 2.72
N THR A 472 6.71 -38.21 3.52
CA THR A 472 7.09 -38.44 4.92
C THR A 472 6.86 -39.91 5.26
N SER A 473 7.71 -40.79 4.71
CA SER A 473 7.84 -42.19 5.16
C SER A 473 9.02 -42.86 4.47
N SER A 474 10.24 -42.53 4.89
CA SER A 474 11.40 -43.44 4.82
C SER A 474 12.52 -42.92 5.73
N ILE A 475 12.24 -42.92 7.04
CA ILE A 475 13.26 -43.20 8.05
C ILE A 475 12.70 -44.36 8.85
N GLY A 476 13.26 -45.53 8.57
CA GLY A 476 12.91 -46.86 9.04
C GLY A 476 13.78 -47.83 8.29
#